data_AF-A0AA84ZP32-F1
#
_entry.id   AF-A0AA84ZP32-F1
#
_cell.length_a   1.000
_cell.length_b   1.000
_cell.length_c   1.000
_cell.angle_alpha   90.00
_cell.angle_beta   90.00
_cell.angle_gamma   90.00
#
_symmetry.space_group_name_H-M   'P 1'
#
loop_
_entity.id
_entity.type
_entity.pdbx_description
1 polymer ?
#
loop_
_entity_poly.entity_id
_entity_poly.type
_entity_poly.pdbx_seq_one_letter_code
_entity_poly.pdbx_strand_id
1 'polypeptide(L)'
;MAHEAYVSKSESLEIHNFVKEHQGYNFGPYTRREFDLVYKDFQCFQMSTVSDDEIIKRRLLIEGESGNDDRRITLLLKNYLRWVASDDVGEDGYEAYQALIASVYQCENAMEQSSLVIAMNYEQQKQYEDLYKEIETAIESAKNRIQQCKEDLRSAKTVRKNRREYDSLAKVLCDHPERDETLEKYKKLKATLERLENLNEEYDRKIQLRKTQFHLFLVALKGLQKIVEDDDSLSSATDDLVHTQSSKSIHEEISMKMDTN
;
A
#
# COMPACT_ATOMS: atom_id res chain seq x y z
N MET A 1 55.97 11.16 -6.08
CA MET A 1 55.77 12.43 -6.83
C MET A 1 55.75 12.26 -8.35
N ALA A 2 56.86 11.97 -9.06
CA ALA A 2 56.81 11.86 -10.53
C ALA A 2 56.05 10.62 -11.06
N HIS A 3 56.08 9.51 -10.31
CA HIS A 3 55.42 8.25 -10.68
C HIS A 3 53.90 8.28 -10.45
N GLU A 4 53.44 8.95 -9.39
CA GLU A 4 52.00 9.12 -9.09
C GLU A 4 51.32 10.07 -10.09
N ALA A 5 52.04 11.09 -10.56
CA ALA A 5 51.55 11.99 -11.61
C ALA A 5 51.39 11.30 -12.97
N TYR A 6 52.12 10.22 -13.23
CA TYR A 6 52.02 9.44 -14.48
C TYR A 6 50.85 8.46 -14.47
N VAL A 7 50.59 7.80 -13.33
CA VAL A 7 49.46 6.86 -13.15
C VAL A 7 48.12 7.61 -13.21
N SER A 8 48.03 8.77 -12.58
CA SER A 8 46.81 9.58 -12.60
C SER A 8 46.47 10.12 -14.00
N LYS A 9 47.48 10.31 -14.86
CA LYS A 9 47.29 10.75 -16.26
C LYS A 9 46.85 9.62 -17.19
N SER A 10 47.27 8.37 -16.94
CA SER A 10 46.82 7.22 -17.75
C SER A 10 45.38 6.83 -17.45
N GLU A 11 44.97 6.85 -16.17
CA GLU A 11 43.59 6.55 -15.75
C GLU A 11 42.60 7.59 -16.29
N SER A 12 43.00 8.87 -16.35
CA SER A 12 42.19 9.95 -16.93
C SER A 12 41.95 9.77 -18.44
N LEU A 13 42.93 9.25 -19.18
CA LEU A 13 42.79 8.97 -20.62
C LEU A 13 41.89 7.75 -20.90
N GLU A 14 41.92 6.72 -20.05
CA GLU A 14 41.05 5.54 -20.19
C GLU A 14 39.58 5.89 -19.98
N ILE A 15 39.27 6.73 -18.98
CA ILE A 15 37.90 7.19 -18.71
C ILE A 15 37.37 8.09 -19.84
N HIS A 16 38.21 8.97 -20.38
CA HIS A 16 37.82 9.83 -21.50
C HIS A 16 37.55 9.00 -22.78
N ASN A 17 38.31 7.92 -23.01
CA ASN A 17 38.07 7.03 -24.16
C ASN A 17 36.80 6.19 -23.98
N PHE A 18 36.51 5.73 -22.75
CA PHE A 18 35.27 5.02 -22.42
C PHE A 18 34.01 5.87 -22.66
N VAL A 19 34.05 7.16 -22.29
CA VAL A 19 32.95 8.11 -22.53
C VAL A 19 32.72 8.36 -24.03
N LYS A 20 33.78 8.26 -24.86
CA LYS A 20 33.69 8.48 -26.30
C LYS A 20 33.10 7.28 -27.04
N GLU A 21 33.37 6.05 -26.57
CA GLU A 21 32.82 4.82 -27.13
C GLU A 21 31.34 4.59 -26.82
N HIS A 22 30.76 5.27 -25.83
CA HIS A 22 29.39 5.00 -25.36
C HIS A 22 28.37 6.13 -25.67
N GLN A 23 28.73 7.10 -26.52
CA GLN A 23 27.83 8.20 -26.93
C GLN A 23 26.61 7.77 -27.79
N GLY A 24 26.44 6.48 -28.09
CA GLY A 24 25.35 5.97 -28.91
C GLY A 24 24.15 5.37 -28.17
N TYR A 25 24.19 5.22 -26.84
CA TYR A 25 23.11 4.58 -26.09
C TYR A 25 22.21 5.61 -25.40
N ASN A 26 20.92 5.56 -25.74
CA ASN A 26 19.88 6.44 -25.22
C ASN A 26 19.53 6.05 -23.77
N PHE A 27 20.27 6.59 -22.82
CA PHE A 27 20.01 6.40 -21.39
C PHE A 27 18.85 7.31 -20.94
N GLY A 28 17.83 6.71 -20.33
CA GLY A 28 16.63 7.39 -19.85
C GLY A 28 16.91 8.50 -18.83
N PRO A 29 15.90 9.35 -18.52
CA PRO A 29 16.07 10.67 -17.89
C PRO A 29 16.61 10.67 -16.44
N TYR A 30 16.90 9.52 -15.86
CA TYR A 30 17.33 9.38 -14.46
C TYR A 30 18.85 9.23 -14.26
N THR A 31 19.63 8.81 -15.25
CA THR A 31 21.09 8.60 -15.07
C THR A 31 21.96 9.79 -15.51
N ARG A 32 21.40 10.78 -16.21
CA ARG A 32 22.15 11.97 -16.66
C ARG A 32 22.53 12.92 -15.52
N ARG A 33 21.68 13.02 -14.48
CA ARG A 33 21.95 13.88 -13.32
C ARG A 33 23.08 13.35 -12.42
N GLU A 34 23.21 12.03 -12.31
CA GLU A 34 24.28 11.41 -11.51
C GLU A 34 25.63 11.51 -12.23
N PHE A 35 25.65 11.35 -13.56
CA PHE A 35 26.87 11.54 -14.37
C PHE A 35 27.35 13.00 -14.39
N ASP A 36 26.43 13.97 -14.48
CA ASP A 36 26.78 15.40 -14.43
C ASP A 36 27.31 15.84 -13.06
N LEU A 37 26.87 15.20 -11.96
CA LEU A 37 27.40 15.46 -10.61
C LEU A 37 28.84 14.96 -10.45
N VAL A 38 29.13 13.74 -10.92
CA VAL A 38 30.48 13.17 -10.86
C VAL A 38 31.45 13.97 -11.75
N TYR A 39 31.02 14.45 -12.92
CA TYR A 39 31.85 15.29 -13.78
C TYR A 39 32.10 16.68 -13.18
N LYS A 40 31.11 17.26 -12.48
CA LYS A 40 31.27 18.54 -11.76
C LYS A 40 32.22 18.41 -10.57
N ASP A 41 32.14 17.30 -9.83
CA ASP A 41 33.01 17.03 -8.69
C ASP A 41 34.45 16.76 -9.14
N PHE A 42 34.65 16.11 -10.30
CA PHE A 42 35.99 15.87 -10.86
C PHE A 42 36.63 17.14 -11.47
N GLN A 43 35.82 18.02 -12.09
CA GLN A 43 36.30 19.34 -12.57
C GLN A 43 36.65 20.30 -11.42
N CYS A 44 36.07 20.12 -10.23
CA CYS A 44 36.38 20.93 -9.06
C CYS A 44 37.74 20.58 -8.41
N PHE A 45 38.28 19.39 -8.69
CA PHE A 45 39.54 18.92 -8.09
C PHE A 45 40.79 19.38 -8.85
N GLN A 46 40.68 19.71 -10.14
CA GLN A 46 41.78 20.30 -10.91
C GLN A 46 41.56 21.81 -11.08
N MET A 47 42.38 22.59 -10.37
CA MET A 47 42.47 24.07 -10.38
C MET A 47 41.77 24.80 -9.23
N SER A 48 42.04 24.39 -7.99
CA SER A 48 42.10 25.40 -6.92
C SER A 48 43.51 25.97 -6.89
N THR A 49 43.74 27.08 -7.59
CA THR A 49 44.75 28.03 -7.14
C THR A 49 44.32 28.39 -5.73
N VAL A 50 45.10 27.99 -4.72
CA VAL A 50 44.79 28.24 -3.30
C VAL A 50 44.23 29.64 -3.17
N SER A 51 42.91 29.75 -2.97
CA SER A 51 42.22 31.04 -2.98
C SER A 51 42.85 31.90 -1.89
N ASP A 52 42.99 33.21 -2.12
CA ASP A 52 43.50 34.13 -1.09
C ASP A 52 42.74 33.96 0.23
N ASP A 53 41.45 33.59 0.19
CA ASP A 53 40.65 33.23 1.35
C ASP A 53 41.15 31.99 2.09
N GLU A 54 41.62 30.96 1.38
CA GLU A 54 42.25 29.79 2.01
C GLU A 54 43.62 30.13 2.60
N ILE A 55 44.37 31.04 1.97
CA ILE A 55 45.65 31.53 2.50
C ILE A 55 45.41 32.36 3.77
N ILE A 56 44.44 33.27 3.73
CA ILE A 56 44.02 34.11 4.86
C ILE A 56 43.48 33.23 6.00
N LYS A 57 42.66 32.22 5.70
CA LYS A 57 42.14 31.28 6.70
C LYS A 57 43.25 30.44 7.34
N ARG A 58 44.20 29.92 6.55
CA ARG A 58 45.39 29.22 7.09
C ARG A 58 46.24 30.16 7.94
N ARG A 59 46.42 31.41 7.51
CA ARG A 59 47.19 32.41 8.26
C ARG A 59 46.52 32.77 9.59
N LEU A 60 45.21 33.00 9.59
CA LEU A 60 44.43 33.28 10.81
C LEU A 60 44.41 32.09 11.78
N LEU A 61 44.40 30.85 11.28
CA LEU A 61 44.49 29.65 12.14
C LEU A 61 45.87 29.51 12.80
N ILE A 62 46.94 29.95 12.13
CA ILE A 62 48.31 29.91 12.67
C ILE A 62 48.59 31.12 13.57
N GLU A 63 48.20 32.33 13.15
CA GLU A 63 48.51 33.59 13.83
C GLU A 63 47.47 34.00 14.88
N GLY A 64 46.25 33.46 14.83
CA GLY A 64 45.12 33.90 15.67
C GLY A 64 45.26 33.62 17.16
N GLU A 65 46.11 32.67 17.53
CA GLU A 65 46.38 32.34 18.95
C GLU A 65 47.87 32.04 19.19
N SER A 66 48.51 31.25 18.31
CA SER A 66 49.93 30.87 18.45
C SER A 66 50.93 31.98 18.07
N GLY A 67 50.56 32.93 17.20
CA GLY A 67 51.44 34.02 16.78
C GLY A 67 51.81 35.01 17.90
N ASN A 68 50.98 35.10 18.95
CA ASN A 68 51.27 35.94 20.10
C ASN A 68 52.33 35.30 21.03
N ASP A 69 52.32 33.97 21.16
CA ASP A 69 53.26 33.25 22.01
C ASP A 69 54.67 33.22 21.40
N ASP A 70 54.80 33.06 20.08
CA ASP A 70 56.10 33.17 19.38
C ASP A 70 56.74 34.56 19.60
N ARG A 71 55.92 35.62 19.55
CA ARG A 71 56.37 36.99 19.84
C ARG A 71 56.82 37.16 21.30
N ARG A 72 56.10 36.55 22.24
CA ARG A 72 56.42 36.61 23.69
C ARG A 72 57.70 35.85 24.01
N ILE A 73 57.88 34.66 23.45
CA ILE A 73 59.10 33.85 23.60
C ILE A 73 60.29 34.58 22.95
N THR A 74 60.10 35.16 21.76
CA THR A 74 61.13 35.97 21.10
C THR A 74 61.52 37.19 21.92
N LEU A 75 60.56 37.86 22.57
CA LEU A 75 60.81 39.00 23.44
C LEU A 75 61.55 38.60 24.73
N LEU A 76 61.12 37.50 25.37
CA LEU A 76 61.79 36.92 26.53
C LEU A 76 63.26 36.61 26.20
N LEU A 77 63.53 35.97 25.06
CA LEU A 77 64.88 35.65 24.60
C LEU A 77 65.73 36.91 24.37
N LYS A 78 65.17 37.94 23.73
CA LYS A 78 65.87 39.22 23.52
C LYS A 78 66.19 39.93 24.84
N ASN A 79 65.26 39.93 25.79
CA ASN A 79 65.44 40.53 27.11
C ASN A 79 66.49 39.76 27.93
N TYR A 80 66.48 38.43 27.86
CA TYR A 80 67.50 37.58 28.48
C TYR A 80 68.90 37.86 27.94
N LEU A 81 69.07 37.84 26.61
CA LEU A 81 70.37 38.11 25.98
C LEU A 81 70.88 39.51 26.29
N ARG A 82 69.98 40.50 26.36
CA ARG A 82 70.33 41.87 26.76
C ARG A 82 70.78 41.93 28.22
N TRP A 83 70.05 41.28 29.12
CA TRP A 83 70.39 41.23 30.55
C TRP A 83 71.74 40.55 30.81
N VAL A 84 72.05 39.48 30.07
CA VAL A 84 73.36 38.80 30.15
C VAL A 84 74.51 39.67 29.61
N ALA A 85 74.23 40.50 28.60
CA ALA A 85 75.23 41.39 28.00
C ALA A 85 75.47 42.68 28.82
N SER A 86 74.51 43.10 29.64
CA SER A 86 74.69 44.16 30.64
C SER A 86 75.40 43.59 31.85
N ASP A 87 76.70 43.85 32.00
CA ASP A 87 77.52 43.52 33.18
C ASP A 87 77.15 44.42 34.39
N ASP A 88 75.85 44.63 34.62
CA ASP A 88 75.28 45.54 35.59
C ASP A 88 74.80 44.78 36.82
N VAL A 89 75.53 44.94 37.92
CA VAL A 89 75.30 44.26 39.21
C VAL A 89 74.54 45.18 40.19
N GLY A 90 74.10 46.37 39.74
CA GLY A 90 73.35 47.34 40.54
C GLY A 90 71.85 47.06 40.66
N GLU A 91 71.08 48.03 41.18
CA GLU A 91 69.61 47.96 41.30
C GLU A 91 68.92 47.72 39.94
N ASP A 92 69.39 48.35 38.87
CA ASP A 92 68.86 48.21 37.51
C ASP A 92 68.98 46.77 36.97
N GLY A 93 70.08 46.08 37.29
CA GLY A 93 70.28 44.67 36.94
C GLY A 93 69.33 43.72 37.67
N TYR A 94 68.98 44.04 38.93
CA TYR A 94 68.02 43.28 39.72
C TYR A 94 66.58 43.49 39.23
N GLU A 95 66.19 44.71 38.87
CA GLU A 95 64.88 44.99 38.28
C GLU A 95 64.69 44.29 36.93
N ALA A 96 65.72 44.29 36.07
CA ALA A 96 65.70 43.58 34.80
C ALA A 96 65.58 42.05 34.98
N TYR A 97 66.22 41.49 36.02
CA TYR A 97 66.10 40.08 36.39
C TYR A 97 64.67 39.74 36.87
N GLN A 98 64.06 40.58 37.71
CA GLN A 98 62.68 40.38 38.16
C GLN A 98 61.68 40.49 37.00
N ALA A 99 61.89 41.41 36.07
CA ALA A 99 61.08 41.51 34.85
C ALA A 99 61.22 40.27 33.96
N LEU A 100 62.42 39.66 33.89
CA LEU A 100 62.65 38.41 33.18
C LEU A 100 61.86 37.25 33.81
N ILE A 101 61.92 37.10 35.14
CA ILE A 101 61.14 36.09 35.87
C ILE A 101 59.64 36.27 35.62
N ALA A 102 59.14 37.50 35.71
CA ALA A 102 57.73 37.79 35.43
C ALA A 102 57.34 37.40 33.99
N SER A 103 58.23 37.62 33.01
CA SER A 103 58.00 37.21 31.63
C SER A 103 58.02 35.68 31.46
N VAL A 104 58.82 34.94 32.23
CA VAL A 104 58.81 33.46 32.23
C VAL A 104 57.48 32.95 32.76
N TYR A 105 57.01 33.45 33.91
CA TYR A 105 55.71 33.06 34.48
C TYR A 105 54.53 33.32 33.53
N GLN A 106 54.58 34.43 32.79
CA GLN A 106 53.56 34.72 31.79
C GLN A 106 53.56 33.67 30.67
N CYS A 107 54.74 33.27 30.17
CA CYS A 107 54.86 32.22 29.15
C CYS A 107 54.36 30.86 29.66
N GLU A 108 54.71 30.49 30.90
CA GLU A 108 54.25 29.25 31.54
C GLU A 108 52.72 29.21 31.66
N ASN A 109 52.12 30.28 32.19
CA ASN A 109 50.66 30.38 32.32
C ASN A 109 49.95 30.29 30.96
N ALA A 110 50.52 30.88 29.90
CA ALA A 110 49.95 30.78 28.57
C ALA A 110 50.03 29.37 27.97
N MET A 111 51.15 28.67 28.22
CA MET A 111 51.29 27.26 27.84
C MET A 111 50.25 26.38 28.56
N GLU A 112 50.02 26.62 29.85
CA GLU A 112 49.01 25.90 30.63
C GLU A 112 47.58 26.16 30.11
N GLN A 113 47.27 27.42 29.79
CA GLN A 113 46.00 27.81 29.17
C GLN A 113 45.79 27.10 27.83
N SER A 114 46.80 27.08 26.95
CA SER A 114 46.76 26.38 25.67
C SER A 114 46.51 24.88 25.86
N SER A 115 47.20 24.25 26.80
CA SER A 115 47.00 22.83 27.14
C SER A 115 45.56 22.53 27.60
N LEU A 116 44.99 23.39 28.45
CA LEU A 116 43.61 23.23 28.92
C LEU A 116 42.59 23.41 27.79
N VAL A 117 42.80 24.37 26.89
CA VAL A 117 41.95 24.59 25.71
C VAL A 117 42.00 23.38 24.79
N ILE A 118 43.18 22.78 24.57
CA ILE A 118 43.32 21.55 23.78
C ILE A 118 42.53 20.40 24.42
N ALA A 119 42.65 20.21 25.73
CA ALA A 119 41.91 19.17 26.45
C ALA A 119 40.38 19.38 26.36
N MET A 120 39.92 20.62 26.56
CA MET A 120 38.52 20.99 26.42
C MET A 120 38.01 20.75 24.99
N ASN A 121 38.77 21.14 23.97
CA ASN A 121 38.40 20.95 22.56
C ASN A 121 38.29 19.45 22.21
N TYR A 122 39.19 18.62 22.74
CA TYR A 122 39.12 17.17 22.56
C TYR A 122 37.85 16.58 23.19
N GLU A 123 37.50 17.02 24.41
CA GLU A 123 36.28 16.59 25.07
C GLU A 123 35.02 17.06 24.30
N GLN A 124 34.99 18.32 23.85
CA GLN A 124 33.91 18.86 23.04
C GLN A 124 33.75 18.09 21.73
N GLN A 125 34.85 17.76 21.04
CA GLN A 125 34.82 16.95 19.83
C GLN A 125 34.14 15.59 20.08
N LYS A 126 34.51 14.92 21.17
CA LYS A 126 33.89 13.64 21.55
C LYS A 126 32.39 13.79 21.83
N GLN A 127 32.00 14.85 22.55
CA GLN A 127 30.58 15.13 22.81
C GLN A 127 29.80 15.37 21.51
N TYR A 128 30.39 16.08 20.54
CA TYR A 128 29.76 16.26 19.23
C TYR A 128 29.63 14.94 18.47
N GLU A 129 30.65 14.07 18.48
CA GLU A 129 30.57 12.74 17.86
C GLU A 129 29.45 11.89 18.46
N ASP A 130 29.27 11.93 19.78
CA ASP A 130 28.18 11.22 20.46
C ASP A 130 26.81 11.82 20.12
N LEU A 131 26.70 13.16 20.06
CA LEU A 131 25.49 13.84 19.62
C LEU A 131 25.13 13.49 18.16
N TYR A 132 26.12 13.40 17.27
CA TYR A 132 25.89 12.98 15.88
C TYR A 132 25.29 11.56 15.82
N LYS A 133 25.83 10.62 16.60
CA LYS A 133 25.28 9.26 16.69
C LYS A 133 23.86 9.26 17.23
N GLU A 134 23.58 10.04 18.28
CA GLU A 134 22.23 10.15 18.83
C GLU A 134 21.24 10.67 17.78
N ILE A 135 21.58 11.74 17.08
CA ILE A 135 20.76 12.29 16.00
C ILE A 135 20.52 11.25 14.90
N GLU A 136 21.55 10.50 14.49
CA GLU A 136 21.42 9.48 13.45
C GLU A 136 20.49 8.34 13.88
N THR A 137 20.61 7.87 15.13
CA THR A 137 19.69 6.86 15.69
C THR A 137 18.25 7.38 15.80
N ALA A 138 18.06 8.65 16.16
CA ALA A 138 16.74 9.28 16.21
C ALA A 138 16.11 9.41 14.82
N ILE A 139 16.90 9.76 13.80
CA ILE A 139 16.47 9.81 12.41
C ILE A 139 16.04 8.43 11.94
N GLU A 140 16.84 7.39 12.21
CA GLU A 140 16.52 6.02 11.81
C GLU A 140 15.27 5.49 12.51
N SER A 141 15.12 5.77 13.80
CA SER A 141 13.88 5.49 14.55
C SER A 141 12.67 6.20 13.95
N ALA A 142 12.78 7.48 13.59
CA ALA A 142 11.71 8.23 12.95
C ALA A 142 11.34 7.65 11.57
N LYS A 143 12.32 7.26 10.75
CA LYS A 143 12.09 6.59 9.46
C LYS A 143 11.32 5.28 9.66
N ASN A 144 11.72 4.46 10.62
CA ASN A 144 11.05 3.20 10.94
C ASN A 144 9.60 3.42 11.40
N ARG A 145 9.36 4.41 12.26
CA ARG A 145 7.99 4.80 12.67
C ARG A 145 7.13 5.26 11.49
N ILE A 146 7.69 6.04 10.56
CA ILE A 146 6.99 6.45 9.34
C ILE A 146 6.61 5.23 8.50
N GLN A 147 7.51 4.26 8.38
CA GLN A 147 7.25 3.03 7.62
C GLN A 147 6.13 2.20 8.26
N GLN A 148 6.14 2.02 9.58
CA GLN A 148 5.06 1.37 10.32
C GLN A 148 3.73 2.10 10.12
N CYS A 149 3.69 3.42 10.30
CA CYS A 149 2.47 4.21 10.07
C CYS A 149 1.95 4.10 8.62
N LYS A 150 2.81 3.95 7.61
CA LYS A 150 2.39 3.72 6.22
C LYS A 150 1.71 2.36 6.07
N GLU A 151 2.20 1.33 6.73
CA GLU A 151 1.62 -0.01 6.70
C GLU A 151 0.27 -0.05 7.42
N ASP A 152 0.19 0.56 8.61
CA ASP A 152 -1.06 0.73 9.35
C ASP A 152 -2.11 1.52 8.55
N LEU A 153 -1.68 2.57 7.84
CA LEU A 153 -2.58 3.32 6.98
C LEU A 153 -3.11 2.47 5.82
N ARG A 154 -2.28 1.59 5.24
CA ARG A 154 -2.72 0.67 4.17
C ARG A 154 -3.73 -0.33 4.71
N SER A 155 -3.46 -0.94 5.87
CA SER A 155 -4.39 -1.90 6.50
C SER A 155 -5.72 -1.23 6.86
N ALA A 156 -5.68 -0.04 7.48
CA ALA A 156 -6.88 0.74 7.82
C ALA A 156 -7.70 1.13 6.57
N LYS A 157 -7.04 1.48 5.46
CA LYS A 157 -7.73 1.75 4.18
C LYS A 157 -8.44 0.51 3.65
N THR A 158 -7.82 -0.65 3.73
CA THR A 158 -8.44 -1.93 3.33
C THR A 158 -9.65 -2.23 4.20
N VAL A 159 -9.54 -2.12 5.53
CA VAL A 159 -10.66 -2.32 6.46
C VAL A 159 -11.81 -1.37 6.13
N ARG A 160 -11.53 -0.10 5.86
CA ARG A 160 -12.55 0.89 5.47
C ARG A 160 -13.19 0.56 4.12
N LYS A 161 -12.44 0.02 3.15
CA LYS A 161 -12.98 -0.42 1.87
C LYS A 161 -13.93 -1.60 2.09
N ASN A 162 -13.49 -2.63 2.80
CA ASN A 162 -14.29 -3.81 3.10
C ASN A 162 -15.58 -3.43 3.84
N ARG A 163 -15.50 -2.54 4.83
CA ARG A 163 -16.68 -2.03 5.54
C ARG A 163 -17.70 -1.37 4.60
N ARG A 164 -17.26 -0.54 3.66
CA ARG A 164 -18.15 0.07 2.67
C ARG A 164 -18.80 -0.96 1.74
N GLU A 165 -18.06 -2.00 1.37
CA GLU A 165 -18.61 -3.10 0.55
C GLU A 165 -19.67 -3.87 1.34
N TYR A 166 -19.43 -4.18 2.62
CA TYR A 166 -20.42 -4.82 3.50
C TYR A 166 -21.65 -3.93 3.70
N ASP A 167 -21.48 -2.64 3.97
CA ASP A 167 -22.59 -1.71 4.14
C ASP A 167 -23.43 -1.60 2.85
N SER A 168 -22.78 -1.60 1.68
CA SER A 168 -23.46 -1.61 0.38
C SER A 168 -24.25 -2.89 0.15
N LEU A 169 -23.68 -4.06 0.45
CA LEU A 169 -24.36 -5.35 0.33
C LEU A 169 -25.52 -5.47 1.33
N ALA A 170 -25.33 -5.00 2.56
CA ALA A 170 -26.37 -4.98 3.58
C ALA A 170 -27.57 -4.13 3.14
N LYS A 171 -27.32 -2.96 2.52
CA LYS A 171 -28.39 -2.13 1.98
C LYS A 171 -29.22 -2.85 0.92
N VAL A 172 -28.56 -3.51 -0.04
CA VAL A 172 -29.25 -4.32 -1.06
C VAL A 172 -30.01 -5.49 -0.42
N LEU A 173 -29.46 -6.12 0.62
CA LEU A 173 -30.12 -7.21 1.32
C LEU A 173 -31.39 -6.74 2.05
N CYS A 174 -31.39 -5.52 2.60
CA CYS A 174 -32.56 -4.93 3.25
C CYS A 174 -33.71 -4.60 2.28
N ASP A 175 -33.44 -4.47 0.97
CA ASP A 175 -34.51 -4.27 -0.02
C ASP A 175 -35.33 -5.56 -0.25
N HIS A 176 -34.81 -6.72 0.18
CA HIS A 176 -35.49 -8.00 0.10
C HIS A 176 -36.26 -8.33 1.39
N PRO A 177 -37.40 -9.03 1.31
CA PRO A 177 -38.18 -9.40 2.49
C PRO A 177 -37.41 -10.37 3.40
N GLU A 178 -37.75 -10.36 4.68
CA GLU A 178 -37.14 -11.26 5.64
C GLU A 178 -37.33 -12.72 5.24
N ARG A 179 -36.27 -13.50 5.48
CA ARG A 179 -36.23 -14.93 5.13
C ARG A 179 -37.34 -15.70 5.85
N ASP A 180 -37.56 -15.40 7.12
CA ASP A 180 -38.53 -16.13 7.96
C ASP A 180 -39.96 -15.87 7.49
N GLU A 181 -40.31 -14.64 7.15
CA GLU A 181 -41.61 -14.31 6.56
C GLU A 181 -41.84 -15.04 5.23
N THR A 182 -40.82 -15.07 4.38
CA THR A 182 -40.89 -15.76 3.07
C THR A 182 -41.02 -17.26 3.25
N LEU A 183 -40.33 -17.84 4.24
CA LEU A 183 -40.41 -19.25 4.60
C LEU A 183 -41.80 -19.63 5.10
N GLU A 184 -42.41 -18.80 5.95
CA GLU A 184 -43.77 -19.03 6.45
C GLU A 184 -44.83 -18.96 5.33
N LYS A 185 -44.72 -17.97 4.43
CA LYS A 185 -45.56 -17.89 3.23
C LYS A 185 -45.40 -19.14 2.36
N TYR A 186 -44.17 -19.60 2.16
CA TYR A 186 -43.88 -20.82 1.41
C TYR A 186 -44.51 -22.07 2.06
N LYS A 187 -44.37 -22.25 3.38
CA LYS A 187 -44.99 -23.37 4.11
C LYS A 187 -46.51 -23.36 3.97
N LYS A 188 -47.16 -22.19 4.12
CA LYS A 188 -48.60 -22.03 3.93
C LYS A 188 -49.02 -22.41 2.51
N LEU A 189 -48.33 -21.87 1.50
CA LEU A 189 -48.63 -22.17 0.10
C LEU A 189 -48.47 -23.67 -0.21
N LYS A 190 -47.40 -24.29 0.30
CA LYS A 190 -47.17 -25.73 0.17
C LYS A 190 -48.30 -26.56 0.79
N ALA A 191 -48.74 -26.21 2.00
CA ALA A 191 -49.86 -26.89 2.64
C ALA A 191 -51.19 -26.70 1.87
N THR A 192 -51.42 -25.52 1.30
CA THR A 192 -52.61 -25.28 0.47
C THR A 192 -52.58 -26.07 -0.83
N LEU A 193 -51.40 -26.23 -1.44
CA LEU A 193 -51.21 -27.00 -2.66
C LEU A 193 -51.48 -28.48 -2.40
N GLU A 194 -50.89 -29.04 -1.35
CA GLU A 194 -51.15 -30.43 -0.92
C GLU A 194 -52.65 -30.67 -0.63
N ARG A 195 -53.32 -29.71 0.02
CA ARG A 195 -54.76 -29.78 0.26
C ARG A 195 -55.57 -29.78 -1.05
N LEU A 196 -55.19 -28.95 -2.02
CA LEU A 196 -55.87 -28.86 -3.31
C LEU A 196 -55.64 -30.13 -4.14
N GLU A 197 -54.44 -30.71 -4.12
CA GLU A 197 -54.13 -32.00 -4.75
C GLU A 197 -55.01 -33.11 -4.19
N ASN A 198 -55.08 -33.23 -2.85
CA ASN A 198 -55.93 -34.22 -2.19
C ASN A 198 -57.42 -34.07 -2.55
N LEU A 199 -57.89 -32.83 -2.65
CA LEU A 199 -59.27 -32.52 -3.02
C LEU A 199 -59.53 -32.80 -4.49
N ASN A 200 -58.58 -32.53 -5.38
CA ASN A 200 -58.66 -32.90 -6.79
C ASN A 200 -58.75 -34.42 -6.95
N GLU A 201 -57.91 -35.19 -6.25
CA GLU A 201 -57.98 -36.65 -6.24
C GLU A 201 -59.31 -37.17 -5.67
N GLU A 202 -59.90 -36.49 -4.69
CA GLU A 202 -61.23 -36.83 -4.19
C GLU A 202 -62.33 -36.60 -5.24
N TYR A 203 -62.28 -35.46 -5.95
CA TYR A 203 -63.23 -35.18 -7.02
C TYR A 203 -63.06 -36.14 -8.21
N ASP A 204 -61.83 -36.47 -8.60
CA ASP A 204 -61.57 -37.47 -9.63
C ASP A 204 -62.16 -38.83 -9.25
N ARG A 205 -61.99 -39.26 -7.99
CA ARG A 205 -62.64 -40.47 -7.48
C ARG A 205 -64.16 -40.40 -7.56
N LYS A 206 -64.78 -39.27 -7.19
CA LYS A 206 -66.24 -39.07 -7.28
C LYS A 206 -66.73 -39.07 -8.73
N ILE A 207 -66.00 -38.44 -9.64
CA ILE A 207 -66.34 -38.41 -11.07
C ILE A 207 -66.26 -39.82 -11.65
N GLN A 208 -65.20 -40.57 -11.35
CA GLN A 208 -65.07 -41.96 -11.78
C GLN A 208 -66.21 -42.83 -11.24
N LEU A 209 -66.57 -42.68 -9.96
CA LEU A 209 -67.70 -43.38 -9.38
C LEU A 209 -69.02 -43.07 -10.13
N ARG A 210 -69.29 -41.79 -10.42
CA ARG A 210 -70.49 -41.41 -11.18
C ARG A 210 -70.46 -41.93 -12.61
N LYS A 211 -69.31 -41.92 -13.30
CA LYS A 211 -69.15 -42.50 -14.63
C LYS A 211 -69.51 -43.99 -14.62
N THR A 212 -69.06 -44.73 -13.61
CA THR A 212 -69.39 -46.16 -13.43
C THR A 212 -70.87 -46.37 -13.14
N GLN A 213 -71.48 -45.56 -12.27
CA GLN A 213 -72.92 -45.61 -12.00
C GLN A 213 -73.75 -45.31 -13.25
N PHE A 214 -73.38 -44.28 -14.01
CA PHE A 214 -74.07 -43.90 -15.23
C PHE A 214 -73.93 -44.97 -16.32
N HIS A 215 -72.75 -45.60 -16.42
CA HIS A 215 -72.54 -46.75 -17.30
C HIS A 215 -73.46 -47.92 -16.92
N LEU A 216 -73.59 -48.23 -15.62
CA LEU A 216 -74.50 -49.26 -15.15
C LEU A 216 -75.97 -48.94 -15.50
N PHE A 217 -76.41 -47.69 -15.28
CA PHE A 217 -77.74 -47.23 -15.69
C PHE A 217 -77.96 -47.36 -17.21
N LEU A 218 -76.99 -46.97 -18.04
CA LEU A 218 -77.06 -47.11 -19.50
C LEU A 218 -77.18 -48.58 -19.92
N VAL A 219 -76.46 -49.49 -19.27
CA VAL A 219 -76.56 -50.93 -19.52
C VAL A 219 -77.95 -51.44 -19.14
N ALA A 220 -78.48 -51.06 -17.97
CA ALA A 220 -79.82 -51.44 -17.55
C ALA A 220 -80.91 -50.90 -18.49
N LEU A 221 -80.81 -49.64 -18.92
CA LEU A 221 -81.73 -49.02 -19.87
C LEU A 221 -81.70 -49.72 -21.23
N LYS A 222 -80.51 -50.03 -21.75
CA LYS A 222 -80.38 -50.84 -22.98
C LYS A 222 -80.96 -52.24 -22.80
N GLY A 223 -80.80 -52.84 -21.62
CA GLY A 223 -81.40 -54.13 -21.29
C GLY A 223 -82.93 -54.07 -21.29
N LEU A 224 -83.52 -53.03 -20.70
CA LEU A 224 -84.96 -52.80 -20.72
C LEU A 224 -85.48 -52.45 -22.12
N GLN A 225 -84.76 -51.63 -22.88
CA GLN A 225 -85.08 -51.35 -24.28
C GLN A 225 -85.10 -52.63 -25.10
N LYS A 226 -84.12 -53.51 -24.89
CA LYS A 226 -84.10 -54.84 -25.52
C LYS A 226 -85.30 -55.68 -25.12
N ILE A 227 -85.70 -55.68 -23.84
CA ILE A 227 -86.91 -56.39 -23.38
C ILE A 227 -88.17 -55.81 -24.03
N VAL A 228 -88.28 -54.49 -24.16
CA VAL A 228 -89.43 -53.83 -24.82
C VAL A 228 -89.44 -54.12 -26.33
N GLU A 229 -88.28 -54.10 -27.00
CA GLU A 229 -88.15 -54.52 -28.40
C GLU A 229 -88.51 -56.01 -28.57
N ASP A 230 -88.13 -56.86 -27.59
CA ASP A 230 -88.50 -58.27 -27.54
C ASP A 230 -90.01 -58.46 -27.26
N ASP A 231 -90.68 -57.60 -26.47
CA ASP A 231 -92.13 -57.63 -26.20
C ASP A 231 -92.98 -57.03 -27.34
N ASP A 232 -92.50 -55.99 -28.02
CA ASP A 232 -93.08 -55.48 -29.28
C ASP A 232 -92.97 -56.54 -30.40
N SER A 233 -91.94 -57.38 -30.35
CA SER A 233 -91.85 -58.57 -31.22
C SER A 233 -92.81 -59.71 -30.82
N LEU A 234 -93.38 -59.68 -29.61
CA LEU A 234 -94.40 -60.64 -29.14
C LEU A 234 -95.84 -60.13 -29.32
N SER A 235 -96.07 -58.81 -29.35
CA SER A 235 -97.39 -58.19 -29.60
C SER A 235 -97.69 -57.93 -31.08
N SER A 236 -96.69 -58.00 -31.96
CA SER A 236 -96.85 -57.93 -33.42
C SER A 236 -97.13 -59.28 -34.09
N ALA A 237 -97.86 -60.17 -33.42
CA ALA A 237 -98.43 -61.38 -34.06
C ALA A 237 -99.78 -61.11 -34.77
N THR A 238 -100.33 -59.89 -34.71
CA THR A 238 -101.50 -59.47 -35.51
C THR A 238 -101.45 -57.97 -35.82
N ASP A 239 -100.69 -57.54 -36.82
CA ASP A 239 -101.25 -56.84 -37.99
C ASP A 239 -100.13 -56.53 -39.00
N ASP A 240 -100.54 -56.52 -40.26
CA ASP A 240 -99.71 -56.62 -41.45
C ASP A 240 -98.72 -55.46 -41.70
N LEU A 241 -97.55 -55.85 -42.21
CA LEU A 241 -96.90 -55.42 -43.47
C LEU A 241 -97.09 -53.95 -43.94
N VAL A 242 -95.98 -53.38 -44.47
CA VAL A 242 -95.82 -52.18 -45.36
C VAL A 242 -95.23 -50.97 -44.59
N HIS A 243 -94.13 -50.30 -44.93
CA HIS A 243 -93.13 -50.38 -46.00
C HIS A 243 -92.00 -49.35 -45.70
N THR A 244 -90.80 -49.69 -46.19
CA THR A 244 -89.77 -48.81 -46.82
C THR A 244 -89.22 -47.52 -46.15
N GLN A 245 -87.88 -47.58 -46.05
CA GLN A 245 -86.87 -46.63 -46.57
C GLN A 245 -86.59 -45.32 -45.83
N SER A 246 -85.33 -45.16 -45.41
CA SER A 246 -84.34 -44.26 -46.08
C SER A 246 -83.43 -43.50 -45.10
N SER A 247 -82.12 -43.63 -45.34
CA SER A 247 -81.05 -42.62 -45.13
C SER A 247 -80.65 -42.28 -43.68
N LYS A 248 -79.43 -42.61 -43.23
CA LYS A 248 -78.12 -41.92 -43.43
C LYS A 248 -78.00 -40.56 -42.69
N SER A 249 -76.84 -40.40 -42.03
CA SER A 249 -76.17 -39.15 -41.61
C SER A 249 -76.67 -38.59 -40.25
N ILE A 250 -75.88 -38.09 -39.29
CA ILE A 250 -74.51 -37.57 -39.20
C ILE A 250 -73.96 -37.81 -37.79
N HIS A 251 -72.66 -38.03 -37.73
CA HIS A 251 -71.79 -38.12 -36.56
C HIS A 251 -71.20 -36.72 -36.31
N GLU A 252 -71.63 -36.00 -35.27
CA GLU A 252 -71.00 -34.81 -34.63
C GLU A 252 -72.02 -34.31 -33.59
N GLU A 253 -71.71 -34.15 -32.30
CA GLU A 253 -70.88 -33.07 -31.79
C GLU A 253 -70.38 -33.43 -30.37
N ILE A 254 -69.12 -33.85 -30.27
CA ILE A 254 -68.32 -33.76 -29.05
C ILE A 254 -67.34 -32.62 -29.29
N SER A 255 -67.14 -31.80 -28.24
CA SER A 255 -66.07 -30.80 -28.10
C SER A 255 -66.47 -29.34 -28.36
N MET A 256 -67.34 -28.80 -27.50
CA MET A 256 -67.24 -27.38 -27.16
C MET A 256 -66.19 -27.20 -26.05
N LYS A 257 -64.97 -26.95 -26.55
CA LYS A 257 -63.86 -26.16 -25.99
C LYS A 257 -64.05 -25.62 -24.56
N MET A 258 -63.28 -26.19 -23.65
CA MET A 258 -62.58 -25.40 -22.63
C MET A 258 -61.54 -24.52 -23.36
N ASP A 259 -61.64 -23.21 -23.17
CA ASP A 259 -60.54 -22.24 -23.08
C ASP A 259 -61.15 -20.84 -23.16
N THR A 260 -61.40 -20.21 -22.00
CA THR A 260 -61.26 -18.77 -21.72
C THR A 260 -61.89 -18.45 -20.36
N ASN A 261 -61.09 -18.45 -19.29
CA ASN A 261 -60.81 -17.36 -18.36
C ASN A 261 -60.07 -17.88 -17.12
#